data_AF-A0A095ZAY9-F1
#
_entry.id   AF-A0A095ZAY9-F1
#
_cell.length_a   1.000
_cell.length_b   1.000
_cell.length_c   1.000
_cell.angle_alpha   90.00
_cell.angle_beta   90.00
_cell.angle_gamma   90.00
#
_symmetry.space_group_name_H-M   'P 1'
#
loop_
_entity.id
_entity.type
_entity.pdbx_description
1 polymer ?
#
loop_
_entity_poly.entity_id
_entity_poly.type
_entity_poly.pdbx_seq_one_letter_code
_entity_poly.pdbx_strand_id
1 'polypeptide(L)'
;MQFNPLKIIALLISPLILSACTQQPYPQSVKNDLLAMCMEGIMSGQTPVLDENHQKENIAKNLELCEFRLSHFVKKVNYEDYARYQLHLYQSFERAFRQKYVLSDVYNNLSDNDQRVFEQISKIMLGLGDKDE
;
A
#
# COMPACT_ATOMS: atom_id res chain seq x y z
N MET A 1 25.57 15.36 -49.16
CA MET A 1 24.70 14.45 -48.39
C MET A 1 23.76 15.30 -47.54
N GLN A 2 22.47 15.34 -47.87
CA GLN A 2 21.46 16.07 -47.10
C GLN A 2 21.05 15.22 -45.90
N PHE A 3 21.34 15.71 -44.70
CA PHE A 3 20.85 15.11 -43.45
C PHE A 3 19.40 15.55 -43.23
N ASN A 4 18.47 14.59 -43.29
CA ASN A 4 17.05 14.83 -43.01
C ASN A 4 16.86 15.05 -41.48
N PRO A 5 16.47 16.26 -41.04
CA PRO A 5 16.37 16.60 -39.62
C PRO A 5 15.29 15.79 -38.88
N LEU A 6 14.29 15.28 -39.62
CA LEU A 6 13.20 14.45 -39.09
C LEU A 6 13.66 13.13 -38.47
N LYS A 7 14.77 12.54 -38.93
CA LYS A 7 15.28 11.26 -38.39
C LYS A 7 16.02 11.44 -37.07
N ILE A 8 16.58 12.62 -36.79
CA ILE A 8 17.34 12.91 -35.57
C ILE A 8 16.38 13.13 -34.40
N ILE A 9 15.22 13.76 -34.65
CA ILE A 9 14.21 14.02 -33.62
C ILE A 9 13.57 12.71 -33.11
N ALA A 10 13.29 11.75 -33.99
CA ALA A 10 12.73 10.46 -33.60
C ALA A 10 13.67 9.63 -32.70
N LEU A 11 14.99 9.77 -32.86
CA LEU A 11 15.99 9.06 -32.07
C LEU A 11 16.12 9.63 -30.64
N LEU A 12 15.89 10.93 -30.46
CA LEU A 12 16.03 11.62 -29.18
C LEU A 12 14.78 11.53 -28.28
N ILE A 13 13.60 11.25 -28.85
CA ILE A 13 12.36 11.11 -28.07
C ILE A 13 12.24 9.70 -27.46
N SER A 14 12.88 8.69 -28.07
CA SER A 14 12.80 7.29 -27.65
C SER A 14 13.26 7.03 -26.18
N PRO A 15 14.33 7.63 -25.64
CA PRO A 15 14.71 7.43 -24.24
C PRO A 15 13.85 8.21 -23.22
N LEU A 16 13.12 9.25 -23.64
CA LEU A 16 12.25 10.05 -22.76
C LEU A 16 10.93 9.35 -22.44
N ILE A 17 10.51 8.37 -23.25
CA ILE A 17 9.28 7.59 -23.00
C ILE A 17 9.54 6.44 -22.02
N LEU A 18 10.80 5.98 -21.87
CA LEU A 18 11.14 4.87 -20.95
C LEU A 18 11.17 5.29 -19.47
N SER A 19 11.32 6.56 -19.15
CA SER A 19 11.25 7.06 -17.76
C SER A 19 9.82 7.15 -17.22
N ALA A 20 8.79 7.05 -18.08
CA ALA A 20 7.39 7.07 -17.66
C ALA A 20 6.86 5.71 -17.17
N CYS A 21 7.67 4.65 -17.25
CA CYS A 21 7.26 3.29 -16.85
C CYS A 21 7.97 2.77 -15.59
N THR A 22 8.76 3.58 -14.90
CA THR A 22 9.37 3.14 -13.64
C THR A 22 8.41 3.40 -12.49
N GLN A 23 7.93 2.32 -11.86
CA GLN A 23 7.11 2.42 -10.65
C GLN A 23 7.85 3.23 -9.59
N GLN A 24 7.18 4.25 -9.04
CA GLN A 24 7.76 5.05 -7.98
C GLN A 24 8.01 4.16 -6.74
N PRO A 25 9.23 4.18 -6.16
CA PRO A 25 9.50 3.41 -4.95
C PRO A 25 8.75 4.02 -3.76
N TYR A 26 8.38 3.17 -2.80
CA TYR A 26 7.81 3.63 -1.54
C TYR A 26 8.81 4.52 -0.78
N PRO A 27 8.43 5.75 -0.40
CA PRO A 27 9.22 6.58 0.49
C PRO A 27 9.47 5.88 1.82
N GLN A 28 10.62 6.16 2.45
CA GLN A 28 10.98 5.53 3.73
C GLN A 28 9.98 5.87 4.84
N SER A 29 9.43 7.08 4.85
CA SER A 29 8.39 7.48 5.80
C SER A 29 7.17 6.56 5.70
N VAL A 30 6.69 6.30 4.48
CA VAL A 30 5.51 5.43 4.26
C VAL A 30 5.79 3.99 4.66
N LYS A 31 7.01 3.50 4.41
CA LYS A 31 7.43 2.18 4.91
C LYS A 31 7.38 2.12 6.44
N ASN A 32 7.86 3.16 7.11
CA ASN A 32 7.83 3.24 8.56
C ASN A 32 6.38 3.29 9.09
N ASP A 33 5.48 4.03 8.44
CA ASP A 33 4.07 4.10 8.82
C ASP A 33 3.38 2.73 8.69
N LEU A 34 3.68 1.99 7.61
CA LEU A 34 3.17 0.62 7.42
C LEU A 34 3.72 -0.36 8.46
N LEU A 35 4.99 -0.22 8.83
CA LEU A 35 5.59 -1.02 9.91
C LEU A 35 4.94 -0.69 11.26
N ALA A 36 4.76 0.59 11.56
CA ALA A 36 4.10 1.05 12.78
C ALA A 36 2.68 0.50 12.89
N MET A 37 1.89 0.61 11.81
CA MET A 37 0.53 0.04 11.72
C MET A 37 0.51 -1.46 12.05
N CYS A 38 1.43 -2.23 11.47
CA CYS A 38 1.54 -3.67 11.73
C CYS A 38 1.92 -3.96 13.19
N MET A 39 2.93 -3.25 13.72
CA MET A 39 3.40 -3.40 15.10
C MET A 39 2.30 -3.09 16.11
N GLU A 40 1.62 -1.95 15.94
CA GLU A 40 0.51 -1.52 16.78
C GLU A 40 -0.65 -2.52 16.73
N GLY A 41 -0.96 -3.03 15.54
CA GLY A 41 -1.97 -4.07 15.37
C GLY A 41 -1.63 -5.35 16.13
N ILE A 42 -0.37 -5.81 16.09
CA ILE A 42 0.05 -7.02 16.83
C ILE A 42 -0.02 -6.78 18.33
N MET A 43 0.55 -5.67 18.81
CA MET A 43 0.60 -5.33 20.24
C MET A 43 -0.80 -5.13 20.84
N SER A 44 -1.73 -4.54 20.08
CA SER A 44 -3.13 -4.38 20.49
C SER A 44 -3.96 -5.66 20.34
N GLY A 45 -3.45 -6.67 19.63
CA GLY A 45 -4.16 -7.92 19.34
C GLY A 45 -5.18 -7.83 18.20
N GLN A 46 -5.20 -6.74 17.44
CA GLN A 46 -6.06 -6.56 16.26
C GLN A 46 -5.51 -7.31 15.03
N THR A 47 -4.19 -7.52 14.99
CA THR A 47 -3.48 -8.24 13.95
C THR A 47 -3.07 -9.61 14.46
N PRO A 48 -3.65 -10.71 13.95
CA PRO A 48 -3.26 -12.05 14.37
C PRO A 48 -1.82 -12.40 13.96
N VAL A 49 -1.18 -13.20 14.81
CA VAL A 49 0.10 -13.85 14.56
C VAL A 49 -0.13 -15.37 14.64
N LEU A 50 0.17 -16.08 13.56
CA LEU A 50 -0.07 -17.52 13.41
C LEU A 50 1.08 -18.34 14.03
N ASP A 51 1.41 -18.05 15.29
CA ASP A 51 2.36 -18.82 16.10
C ASP A 51 1.81 -18.91 17.52
N GLU A 52 1.41 -20.12 17.93
CA GLU A 52 0.78 -20.38 19.24
C GLU A 52 1.70 -20.04 20.42
N ASN A 53 3.02 -19.97 20.18
CA ASN A 53 4.01 -19.62 21.19
C ASN A 53 4.44 -18.15 21.10
N HIS A 54 3.77 -17.36 20.26
CA HIS A 54 4.11 -15.97 20.07
C HIS A 54 3.73 -15.12 21.28
N GLN A 55 4.73 -14.48 21.88
CA GLN A 55 4.54 -13.47 22.91
C GLN A 55 4.46 -12.11 22.26
N LYS A 56 3.33 -11.40 22.45
CA LYS A 56 3.09 -10.07 21.84
C LYS A 56 4.14 -9.05 22.28
N GLU A 57 4.76 -9.24 23.45
CA GLU A 57 5.83 -8.39 23.98
C GLU A 57 7.18 -8.62 23.28
N ASN A 58 7.31 -9.65 22.42
CA ASN A 58 8.54 -9.91 21.67
C ASN A 58 8.66 -8.96 20.47
N ILE A 59 9.11 -7.73 20.77
CA ILE A 59 9.27 -6.64 19.80
C ILE A 59 10.12 -7.05 18.59
N ALA A 60 11.20 -7.80 18.81
CA ALA A 60 12.11 -8.22 17.74
C ALA A 60 11.41 -9.15 16.73
N LYS A 61 10.67 -10.16 17.21
CA LYS A 61 9.88 -11.06 16.36
C LYS A 61 8.75 -10.32 15.64
N ASN A 62 8.10 -9.37 16.31
CA ASN A 62 7.04 -8.56 15.70
C ASN A 62 7.60 -7.73 14.54
N LEU A 63 8.75 -7.10 14.75
CA LEU A 63 9.39 -6.28 13.73
C LEU A 63 9.78 -7.13 12.51
N GLU A 64 10.40 -8.31 12.73
CA GLU A 64 10.75 -9.25 11.67
C GLU A 64 9.51 -9.65 10.84
N LEU A 65 8.41 -9.99 11.51
CA LEU A 65 7.15 -10.32 10.84
C LEU A 65 6.60 -9.13 10.03
N CYS A 66 6.63 -7.92 10.60
CA CYS A 66 6.14 -6.73 9.92
C CYS A 66 7.01 -6.33 8.73
N GLU A 67 8.33 -6.51 8.82
CA GLU A 67 9.26 -6.31 7.70
C GLU A 67 9.01 -7.32 6.58
N PHE A 68 8.79 -8.60 6.94
CA PHE A 68 8.40 -9.63 5.99
C PHE A 68 7.11 -9.25 5.25
N ARG A 69 6.06 -8.86 6.00
CA ARG A 69 4.77 -8.42 5.43
C ARG A 69 4.91 -7.19 4.55
N LEU A 70 5.68 -6.18 4.98
CA LEU A 70 5.97 -5.00 4.18
C LEU A 70 6.64 -5.38 2.86
N SER A 71 7.64 -6.27 2.89
CA SER A 71 8.36 -6.71 1.69
C SER A 71 7.45 -7.41 0.67
N HIS A 72 6.41 -8.09 1.15
CA HIS A 72 5.40 -8.71 0.30
C HIS A 72 4.39 -7.67 -0.22
N PHE A 73 3.94 -6.75 0.64
CA PHE A 73 2.98 -5.71 0.29
C PHE A 73 3.48 -4.80 -0.84
N VAL A 74 4.72 -4.31 -0.74
CA VAL A 74 5.29 -3.39 -1.75
C VAL A 74 5.51 -4.04 -3.12
N LYS A 75 5.47 -5.39 -3.20
CA LYS A 75 5.49 -6.13 -4.48
C LYS A 75 4.10 -6.27 -5.10
N LYS A 76 3.04 -6.17 -4.28
CA LYS A 76 1.63 -6.38 -4.69
C LYS A 76 0.92 -5.06 -4.97
N VAL A 77 1.25 -4.02 -4.23
CA VAL A 77 0.62 -2.69 -4.36
C VAL A 77 1.70 -1.68 -4.72
N ASN A 78 1.61 -1.09 -5.91
CA ASN A 78 2.50 0.01 -6.29
C ASN A 78 2.22 1.25 -5.42
N TYR A 79 3.21 2.13 -5.29
CA TYR A 79 3.10 3.29 -4.41
C TYR A 79 1.99 4.27 -4.83
N GLU A 80 1.76 4.44 -6.13
CA GLU A 80 0.75 5.38 -6.64
C GLU A 80 -0.68 4.97 -6.25
N ASP A 81 -0.99 3.69 -6.33
CA ASP A 81 -2.27 3.13 -5.90
C ASP A 81 -2.44 3.26 -4.38
N TYR A 82 -1.37 3.01 -3.60
CA TYR A 82 -1.41 3.22 -2.16
C TYR A 82 -1.63 4.69 -1.78
N ALA A 83 -0.90 5.62 -2.41
CA ALA A 83 -1.02 7.04 -2.15
C ALA A 83 -2.40 7.58 -2.53
N ARG A 84 -2.96 7.11 -3.66
CA ARG A 84 -4.32 7.44 -4.10
C ARG A 84 -5.36 6.91 -3.11
N TYR A 85 -5.22 5.66 -2.68
CA TYR A 85 -6.09 5.06 -1.66
C TYR A 85 -6.10 5.90 -0.37
N GLN A 86 -4.93 6.29 0.15
CA GLN A 86 -4.83 7.11 1.37
C GLN A 86 -5.59 8.45 1.22
N LEU A 87 -5.42 9.12 0.08
CA LEU A 87 -6.13 10.37 -0.21
C LEU A 87 -7.64 10.16 -0.26
N HIS A 88 -8.10 9.13 -0.98
CA HIS A 88 -9.52 8.84 -1.15
C HIS A 88 -10.17 8.40 0.17
N LEU A 89 -9.46 7.63 0.99
CA LEU A 89 -9.92 7.24 2.31
C LEU A 89 -10.12 8.48 3.19
N TYR A 90 -9.14 9.39 3.23
CA TYR A 90 -9.26 10.66 3.95
C TYR A 90 -10.46 11.49 3.48
N GLN A 91 -10.61 11.68 2.16
CA GLN A 91 -11.74 12.41 1.58
C GLN A 91 -13.09 11.73 1.86
N SER A 92 -13.12 10.39 1.91
CA SER A 92 -14.32 9.63 2.27
C SER A 92 -14.69 9.87 3.74
N PHE A 93 -13.72 9.80 4.65
CA PHE A 93 -13.91 10.14 6.07
C PHE A 93 -14.36 11.59 6.27
N GLU A 94 -13.73 12.56 5.61
CA GLU A 94 -14.10 13.98 5.71
C GLU A 94 -15.57 14.21 5.33
N ARG A 95 -16.02 13.57 4.24
CA ARG A 95 -17.42 13.63 3.80
C ARG A 95 -18.37 12.94 4.78
N ALA A 96 -18.03 11.73 5.22
CA ALA A 96 -18.87 10.96 6.14
C ALA A 96 -19.02 11.64 7.52
N PHE A 97 -17.94 12.20 8.06
CA PHE A 97 -17.95 12.92 9.34
C PHE A 97 -18.88 14.14 9.31
N ARG A 98 -18.87 14.90 8.21
CA ARG A 98 -19.76 16.06 8.02
C ARG A 98 -21.24 15.68 7.98
N GLN A 99 -21.55 14.44 7.65
CA GLN A 99 -22.91 13.97 7.39
C GLN A 99 -23.44 12.95 8.42
N LYS A 100 -22.69 12.70 9.51
CA LYS A 100 -23.07 11.76 10.60
C LYS A 100 -23.30 10.31 10.14
N TYR A 101 -22.60 9.85 9.09
CA TYR A 101 -22.78 8.50 8.54
C TYR A 101 -22.00 7.41 9.28
N VAL A 102 -22.36 6.15 8.97
CA VAL A 102 -21.80 4.92 9.55
C VAL A 102 -20.47 4.59 8.85
N LEU A 103 -19.52 3.99 9.56
CA LEU A 103 -18.19 3.62 9.05
C LEU A 103 -18.25 2.76 7.76
N SER A 104 -19.31 1.98 7.57
CA SER A 104 -19.56 1.21 6.35
C SER A 104 -19.61 2.08 5.09
N ASP A 105 -20.13 3.30 5.21
CA ASP A 105 -20.30 4.21 4.07
C ASP A 105 -18.96 4.80 3.63
N VAL A 106 -17.96 4.82 4.53
CA VAL A 106 -16.60 5.23 4.17
C VAL A 106 -15.97 4.22 3.22
N TYR A 107 -16.17 2.92 3.48
CA TYR A 107 -15.62 1.83 2.68
C TYR A 107 -16.39 1.62 1.37
N ASN A 108 -17.72 1.58 1.43
CA ASN A 108 -18.57 1.29 0.26
C ASN A 108 -18.48 2.35 -0.85
N ASN A 109 -18.00 3.56 -0.52
CA ASN A 109 -17.81 4.65 -1.48
C ASN A 109 -16.38 4.73 -2.06
N LEU A 110 -15.50 3.80 -1.69
CA LEU A 110 -14.17 3.68 -2.31
C LEU A 110 -14.29 3.06 -3.70
N SER A 111 -13.38 3.43 -4.60
CA SER A 111 -13.29 2.79 -5.92
C SER A 111 -12.86 1.33 -5.81
N ASP A 112 -13.13 0.51 -6.82
CA ASP A 112 -12.70 -0.90 -6.86
C ASP A 112 -11.19 -1.05 -6.61
N ASN A 113 -10.38 -0.13 -7.14
CA ASN A 113 -8.94 -0.11 -6.95
C ASN A 113 -8.55 0.17 -5.49
N ASP A 114 -9.25 1.10 -4.84
CA ASP A 114 -9.03 1.46 -3.44
C ASP A 114 -9.48 0.34 -2.49
N GLN A 115 -10.60 -0.32 -2.81
CA GLN A 115 -11.07 -1.50 -2.09
C GLN A 115 -10.07 -2.66 -2.21
N ARG A 116 -9.49 -2.86 -3.40
CA ARG A 116 -8.40 -3.83 -3.62
C ARG A 116 -7.16 -3.46 -2.79
N VAL A 117 -6.76 -2.20 -2.75
CA VAL A 117 -5.61 -1.77 -1.92
C VAL A 117 -5.89 -2.03 -0.45
N PHE A 118 -7.08 -1.68 0.04
CA PHE A 118 -7.51 -1.99 1.40
C PHE A 118 -7.45 -3.50 1.68
N GLU A 119 -7.97 -4.33 0.79
CA GLU A 119 -7.92 -5.79 0.92
C GLU A 119 -6.47 -6.30 1.02
N GLN A 120 -5.55 -5.76 0.22
CA GLN A 120 -4.13 -6.13 0.30
C GLN A 120 -3.49 -5.68 1.63
N ILE A 121 -3.86 -4.51 2.16
CA ILE A 121 -3.44 -4.07 3.50
C ILE A 121 -3.96 -5.05 4.55
N SER A 122 -5.26 -5.36 4.53
CA SER A 122 -5.91 -6.27 5.48
C SER A 122 -5.29 -7.66 5.44
N LYS A 123 -5.11 -8.26 4.25
CA LYS A 123 -4.57 -9.61 4.11
C LYS A 123 -3.07 -9.67 4.43
N ILE A 124 -2.28 -8.73 3.91
CA ILE A 124 -0.82 -8.83 4.00
C ILE A 124 -0.31 -8.16 5.27
N MET A 125 -0.62 -6.88 5.49
CA MET A 125 -0.07 -6.13 6.62
C MET A 125 -0.74 -6.56 7.93
N LEU A 126 -2.06 -6.74 7.91
CA LEU A 126 -2.83 -7.06 9.11
C LEU A 126 -3.12 -8.57 9.27
N GLY A 127 -2.80 -9.41 8.30
CA GLY A 127 -3.03 -10.86 8.41
C GLY A 127 -4.50 -11.27 8.58
N LEU A 128 -5.44 -10.43 8.13
CA LEU A 128 -6.89 -10.60 8.28
C LEU A 128 -7.55 -11.31 7.08
N GLY A 129 -6.85 -12.22 6.43
CA GLY A 129 -7.38 -13.05 5.36
C GLY A 129 -7.97 -14.37 5.86
N ASP A 130 -8.64 -15.08 4.97
CA ASP A 130 -8.97 -16.48 5.22
C ASP A 130 -7.68 -17.22 5.60
N LYS A 131 -7.78 -18.07 6.63
CA LYS A 131 -6.78 -19.10 6.87
C LYS A 131 -6.61 -19.81 5.54
N ASP A 132 -5.40 -19.83 5.00
CA ASP A 132 -5.08 -20.72 3.90
C ASP A 132 -5.67 -22.10 4.25
N GLU A 133 -6.56 -22.61 3.39
CA GLU A 133 -7.03 -24.00 3.45
C GLU A 133 -5.84 -24.96 3.44
#